data_AF-A0A0F6Z855-F1
#
_entry.id   AF-A0A0F6Z855-F1
#
_cell.length_a   1.000
_cell.length_b   1.000
_cell.length_c   1.000
_cell.angle_alpha   90.00
_cell.angle_beta   90.00
_cell.angle_gamma   90.00
#
_symmetry.space_group_name_H-M   'P 1'
#
loop_
_entity.id
_entity.type
_entity.pdbx_description
1 polymer ?
#
loop_
_entity_poly.entity_id
_entity_poly.type
_entity_poly.pdbx_seq_one_letter_code
_entity_poly.pdbx_strand_id
1 'polypeptide(L)'
;MSTRKVLNLVYQLREGSAFVAVIRDQPRHTFADQRLMDIPEALTGKAHPIRKQLSDLKKKQTMAPHMARARAARARRQAKFNTT
;
A
#
# COMPACT_ATOMS: atom_id res chain seq x y z
N MET A 1 -13.18 27.40 -25.87
CA MET A 1 -12.79 26.39 -24.85
C MET A 1 -12.85 27.05 -23.48
N SER A 2 -13.70 26.57 -22.55
CA SER A 2 -13.89 27.21 -21.23
C SER A 2 -12.74 26.88 -20.28
N THR A 3 -12.18 27.89 -19.60
CA THR A 3 -11.10 27.76 -18.61
C THR A 3 -11.40 26.74 -17.51
N ARG A 4 -12.68 26.59 -17.13
CA ARG A 4 -13.13 25.57 -16.16
C ARG A 4 -12.91 24.14 -16.66
N LYS A 5 -13.11 23.88 -17.96
CA LYS A 5 -12.89 22.55 -18.56
C LYS A 5 -11.39 22.21 -18.61
N VAL A 6 -10.54 23.22 -18.87
CA VAL A 6 -9.08 23.05 -18.86
C VAL A 6 -8.57 22.77 -17.46
N LEU A 7 -9.04 23.50 -16.44
CA LEU A 7 -8.67 23.26 -15.05
C LEU A 7 -9.08 21.86 -14.56
N ASN A 8 -10.28 21.41 -14.95
CA ASN A 8 -10.76 20.08 -14.57
C ASN A 8 -9.98 18.97 -15.27
N LEU A 9 -9.59 19.16 -16.53
CA LEU A 9 -8.73 18.24 -17.26
C LEU A 9 -7.32 18.16 -16.65
N VAL A 10 -6.72 19.29 -16.28
CA VAL A 10 -5.42 19.33 -15.60
C VAL A 10 -5.48 18.63 -14.24
N TYR A 11 -6.58 18.81 -13.50
CA TYR A 11 -6.80 18.14 -12.22
C TYR A 11 -6.92 16.61 -12.40
N GLN A 12 -7.72 16.14 -13.36
CA GLN A 12 -7.88 14.71 -13.65
C GLN A 12 -6.59 14.06 -14.18
N LEU A 13 -5.85 14.75 -15.04
CA LEU A 13 -4.53 14.30 -15.52
C LEU A 13 -3.51 14.22 -14.38
N ARG A 14 -3.61 15.07 -13.36
CA ARG A 14 -2.76 15.01 -12.16
C ARG A 14 -3.05 13.76 -11.34
N GLU A 15 -4.33 13.42 -11.13
CA GLU A 15 -4.73 12.20 -10.41
C GLU A 15 -4.35 10.92 -11.16
N GLY A 16 -4.37 10.94 -12.49
CA GLY A 16 -3.97 9.80 -13.35
C GLY A 16 -2.49 9.75 -13.74
N SER A 17 -1.67 10.74 -13.36
CA SER A 17 -0.26 10.77 -13.75
C SER A 17 0.57 9.74 -12.99
N ALA A 18 1.33 8.92 -13.71
CA ALA A 18 2.29 7.97 -13.15
C ALA A 18 3.27 8.64 -12.16
N PHE A 19 3.51 9.95 -12.31
CA PHE A 19 4.31 10.76 -11.40
C PHE A 19 3.70 10.87 -9.99
N VAL A 20 2.39 11.05 -9.85
CA VAL A 20 1.72 11.08 -8.53
C VAL A 20 1.56 9.68 -7.94
N ALA A 21 1.33 8.66 -8.77
CA ALA A 21 1.26 7.27 -8.33
C ALA A 21 2.60 6.78 -7.72
N VAL A 22 3.74 7.24 -8.24
CA VAL A 22 5.08 6.89 -7.72
C VAL A 22 5.40 7.61 -6.39
N ILE A 23 4.82 8.79 -6.15
CA ILE A 23 5.12 9.60 -4.95
C ILE A 23 4.31 9.17 -3.72
N ARG A 24 3.10 8.60 -3.91
CA ARG A 24 2.19 8.30 -2.79
C ARG A 24 2.43 6.97 -2.07
N ASP A 25 3.04 5.97 -2.72
CA ASP A 25 3.00 4.58 -2.23
C ASP A 25 4.33 4.00 -1.71
N GLN A 26 5.37 4.81 -1.54
CA GLN A 26 6.63 4.31 -0.95
C GLN A 26 7.05 5.13 0.27
N PRO A 27 7.09 4.53 1.47
CA PRO A 27 7.77 5.15 2.60
C PRO A 27 9.26 5.27 2.27
N ARG A 28 9.71 6.49 1.95
CA ARG A 28 11.12 6.81 1.70
C ARG A 28 11.86 6.85 3.03
N HIS A 29 12.14 5.67 3.61
CA HIS A 29 13.08 5.59 4.70
C HIS A 29 14.49 5.73 4.12
N THR A 30 15.14 6.83 4.45
CA THR A 30 16.54 7.04 4.09
C THR A 30 17.43 6.20 5.00
N PHE A 31 18.70 6.02 4.60
CA PHE A 31 19.70 5.35 5.44
C PHE A 31 19.84 6.04 6.82
N ALA A 32 19.72 7.37 6.85
CA ALA A 32 19.77 8.14 8.10
C ALA A 32 18.61 7.77 9.04
N ASP A 33 17.40 7.60 8.53
CA ASP A 33 16.23 7.21 9.34
C ASP A 33 16.43 5.83 9.98
N GLN A 34 17.04 4.89 9.26
CA GLN A 34 17.36 3.56 9.80
C GLN A 34 18.34 3.66 10.98
N ARG A 35 19.38 4.48 10.84
CA ARG A 35 20.37 4.72 11.91
C ARG A 35 19.77 5.42 13.11
N LEU A 36 18.85 6.37 12.89
CA LEU A 36 18.14 7.03 13.98
C LEU A 36 17.23 6.08 14.74
N MET A 37 16.67 5.05 14.08
CA MET A 37 15.90 4.00 14.74
C MET A 37 16.79 3.02 15.53
N ASP A 38 18.06 2.82 15.15
CA ASP A 38 18.99 1.94 15.86
C ASP A 38 19.32 2.45 17.28
N ILE A 39 19.35 3.77 17.49
CA ILE A 39 19.69 4.39 18.78
C ILE A 39 18.69 3.99 19.89
N PRO A 40 17.37 4.23 19.76
CA PRO A 40 16.41 3.81 20.77
C PRO A 40 16.29 2.28 20.86
N GLU A 41 16.52 1.53 19.77
CA GLU A 41 16.53 0.07 19.79
C GLU A 41 17.67 -0.49 20.63
N ALA A 42 18.88 0.07 20.51
CA ALA A 42 20.03 -0.31 21.31
C ALA A 42 19.83 0.00 22.81
N LEU A 43 19.15 1.10 23.13
CA LEU A 43 18.88 1.50 24.51
C LEU A 43 17.75 0.70 25.17
N THR A 44 16.72 0.34 24.41
CA THR A 44 15.50 -0.30 24.96
C THR A 44 15.46 -1.81 24.73
N GLY A 45 16.30 -2.35 23.84
CA GLY A 45 16.27 -3.74 23.39
C GLY A 45 15.01 -4.12 22.60
N LYS A 46 14.12 -3.16 22.34
CA LYS A 46 12.85 -3.36 21.64
C LYS A 46 12.92 -2.75 20.26
N ALA A 47 12.49 -3.49 19.24
CA ALA A 47 12.43 -3.00 17.87
C ALA A 47 11.54 -1.76 17.75
N HIS A 48 11.97 -0.78 16.95
CA HIS A 48 11.22 0.43 16.71
C HIS A 48 9.87 0.11 16.05
N PRO A 49 8.76 0.75 16.46
CA PRO A 49 7.42 0.43 15.98
C PRO A 49 7.27 0.50 14.45
N ILE A 50 8.05 1.37 13.80
CA ILE A 50 8.09 1.49 12.34
C ILE A 50 8.60 0.18 11.70
N ARG A 51 9.62 -0.49 12.28
CA ARG A 51 10.11 -1.77 11.74
C ARG A 51 9.04 -2.85 11.78
N LYS A 52 8.25 -2.88 12.85
CA LYS A 52 7.11 -3.81 12.98
C LYS A 52 6.07 -3.55 11.89
N GLN A 53 5.67 -2.29 11.70
CA GLN A 53 4.72 -1.91 10.66
C GLN A 53 5.21 -2.28 9.25
N LEU A 54 6.49 -2.03 8.93
CA LEU A 54 7.08 -2.42 7.64
C LEU A 54 7.08 -3.94 7.45
N SER A 55 7.39 -4.70 8.49
CA SER A 55 7.36 -6.16 8.43
C SER A 55 5.95 -6.69 8.19
N ASP A 56 4.93 -6.08 8.81
CA ASP A 56 3.54 -6.48 8.66
C ASP A 56 2.98 -6.10 7.29
N LEU A 57 3.37 -4.93 6.76
CA LEU A 57 3.05 -4.53 5.39
C LEU A 57 3.64 -5.50 4.37
N LYS A 58 4.91 -5.89 4.56
CA LYS A 58 5.57 -6.90 3.70
C LYS A 58 4.84 -8.24 3.75
N LYS A 59 4.47 -8.71 4.95
CA LYS A 59 3.67 -9.94 5.12
C LYS A 59 2.29 -9.85 4.44
N LYS A 60 1.62 -8.70 4.55
CA LYS A 60 0.33 -8.49 3.87
C LYS A 60 0.47 -8.52 2.35
N GLN A 61 1.51 -7.91 1.81
CA GLN A 61 1.79 -7.93 0.38
C GLN A 61 2.08 -9.35 -0.13
N THR A 62 2.86 -10.15 0.60
CA THR A 62 3.13 -11.55 0.20
C THR A 62 1.91 -12.46 0.32
N MET A 63 1.00 -12.19 1.26
CA MET A 63 -0.24 -12.95 1.45
C MET A 63 -1.39 -12.54 0.51
N ALA A 64 -1.32 -11.36 -0.11
CA ALA A 64 -2.33 -10.85 -1.03
C ALA A 64 -2.73 -11.84 -2.15
N PRO A 65 -1.80 -12.50 -2.89
CA PRO A 65 -2.17 -13.46 -3.94
C PRO A 65 -2.88 -14.70 -3.40
N HIS A 66 -2.50 -15.19 -2.22
CA HIS A 66 -3.15 -16.34 -1.58
C HIS A 66 -4.58 -16.00 -1.15
N MET A 67 -4.77 -14.80 -0.58
CA MET A 67 -6.09 -14.30 -0.18
C MET A 67 -7.01 -14.09 -1.39
N ALA A 68 -6.47 -13.59 -2.51
CA ALA A 68 -7.24 -13.43 -3.76
C ALA A 68 -7.71 -14.78 -4.31
N ARG A 69 -6.86 -15.81 -4.31
CA ARG A 69 -7.23 -17.18 -4.73
C ARG A 69 -8.30 -17.78 -3.82
N ALA A 70 -8.16 -17.63 -2.50
CA ALA A 70 -9.15 -18.10 -1.53
C ALA A 70 -10.52 -17.41 -1.71
N ARG A 71 -10.52 -16.09 -1.96
CA ARG A 71 -11.74 -15.32 -2.21
C ARG A 71 -12.44 -15.77 -3.50
N ALA A 72 -11.68 -16.01 -4.58
CA ALA A 72 -12.23 -16.53 -5.83
C ALA A 72 -12.85 -17.94 -5.67
N ALA A 73 -12.19 -18.82 -4.91
CA ALA A 73 -12.73 -20.15 -4.62
C ALA A 73 -14.04 -20.09 -3.81
N ARG A 74 -14.13 -19.20 -2.82
CA ARG A 74 -15.35 -18.97 -2.04
C ARG A 74 -16.49 -18.41 -2.89
N ALA A 75 -16.21 -17.44 -3.75
CA ALA A 75 -17.20 -16.88 -4.67
C ALA A 75 -17.78 -17.95 -5.62
N ARG A 76 -16.93 -18.85 -6.15
CA ARG A 76 -17.39 -19.98 -6.98
C ARG A 76 -18.31 -20.95 -6.22
N ARG A 77 -18.04 -21.20 -4.94
CA ARG A 77 -18.90 -22.05 -4.09
C ARG A 77 -20.25 -21.39 -3.82
N GLN A 78 -20.26 -20.09 -3.54
CA GLN A 78 -21.49 -19.32 -3.31
C GLN A 78 -22.34 -19.22 -4.57
N ALA A 79 -21.72 -19.00 -5.73
CA ALA A 79 -22.44 -18.97 -7.01
C ALA A 79 -23.16 -20.30 -7.31
N LYS A 80 -22.54 -21.44 -6.95
CA LYS A 80 -23.18 -22.77 -7.09
C LYS A 80 -24.34 -22.99 -6.14
N PHE A 81 -24.31 -22.39 -4.95
CA PHE A 81 -25.36 -22.54 -3.93
C PHE A 81 -26.58 -21.65 -4.23
N ASN A 82 -26.38 -20.47 -4.82
CA ASN A 82 -27.47 -19.55 -5.15
C ASN A 82 -28.26 -19.93 -6.42
N THR A 83 -27.80 -20.92 -7.19
CA THR A 83 -28.46 -21.40 -8.42
C THR A 83 -29.35 -22.63 -8.22
N THR A 84 -29.50 -23.10 -6.98
CA THR A 84 -30.44 -24.14 -6.54
C THR A 84 -31.49 -23.51 -5.63
#